data_AF-A0A520F3T5-F1
#
_entry.id   AF-A0A520F3T5-F1
#
_cell.length_a   1.000
_cell.length_b   1.000
_cell.length_c   1.000
_cell.angle_alpha   90.00
_cell.angle_beta   90.00
_cell.angle_gamma   90.00
#
_symmetry.space_group_name_H-M   'P 1'
#
loop_
_entity.id
_entity.type
_entity.pdbx_description
1 polymer ?
#
loop_
_entity_poly.entity_id
_entity_poly.type
_entity_poly.pdbx_seq_one_letter_code
_entity_poly.pdbx_strand_id
1 'polypeptide(L)' 'MAPEGRKLLRLEIRNAETPIERKPNWIKTRAKMGPEYSELKGLVKRE' A
#
# COMPACT_ATOMS: atom_id res chain seq x y z
N MET A 1 6.36 11.25 21.85
CA MET A 1 7.24 10.15 21.43
C MET A 1 6.40 8.93 21.15
N ALA A 2 6.38 8.46 19.90
CA ALA A 2 5.72 7.19 19.57
C ALA A 2 6.49 6.03 20.22
N PRO A 3 5.82 4.97 20.71
CA PRO A 3 6.51 3.85 21.34
C PRO A 3 7.16 2.97 20.26
N GLU A 4 8.39 3.29 19.88
CA GLU A 4 9.25 2.64 18.86
C GLU A 4 9.43 1.11 19.00
N GLY A 5 8.90 0.48 20.06
CA GLY A 5 9.09 -0.95 20.36
C GLY A 5 7.82 -1.79 20.53
N ARG A 6 6.62 -1.22 20.37
CA ARG A 6 5.37 -2.02 20.47
C ARG A 6 5.07 -2.68 19.15
N LYS A 7 5.17 -4.01 19.11
CA LYS A 7 4.80 -4.83 17.94
C LYS A 7 3.37 -4.48 17.50
N LEU A 8 3.20 -4.00 16.26
CA LEU A 8 1.92 -3.58 15.68
C LEU A 8 0.89 -4.72 15.59
N LEU A 9 1.29 -5.97 15.85
CA LEU A 9 0.42 -7.15 15.84
C LEU A 9 -0.92 -6.94 16.56
N ARG A 10 -0.93 -6.26 17.71
CA ARG A 10 -2.18 -6.01 18.44
C ARG A 10 -3.14 -5.09 17.68
N LEU A 11 -2.60 -4.09 16.99
CA LEU A 11 -3.39 -3.15 16.20
C LEU A 11 -3.84 -3.78 14.89
N GLU A 12 -2.99 -4.58 14.24
CA GLU A 12 -3.34 -5.31 13.01
C GLU A 12 -4.46 -6.32 13.23
N ILE A 13 -4.41 -7.07 14.34
CA ILE A 13 -5.50 -7.99 14.74
C ILE A 13 -6.80 -7.21 14.93
N ARG A 14 -6.79 -6.11 15.70
CA ARG A 14 -7.98 -5.28 15.93
C ARG A 14 -8.48 -4.60 14.65
N ASN A 15 -7.59 -4.18 13.76
CA ASN A 15 -7.97 -3.60 12.47
C ASN A 15 -8.64 -4.65 11.58
N ALA A 16 -8.24 -5.92 11.67
CA ALA A 16 -8.83 -7.03 10.92
C ALA A 16 -10.20 -7.49 11.46
N GLU A 17 -10.54 -7.17 12.71
CA GLU A 17 -11.89 -7.40 13.27
C GLU A 17 -12.96 -6.56 12.56
N THR A 18 -12.58 -5.42 11.98
CA THR A 18 -13.47 -4.58 11.17
C THR A 18 -13.44 -5.05 9.71
N PRO A 19 -14.59 -5.43 9.11
CA PRO A 19 -14.64 -5.82 7.70
C PRO A 19 -14.16 -4.70 6.78
N ILE A 20 -13.47 -5.07 5.70
CA ILE A 20 -13.00 -4.10 4.69
C ILE A 20 -14.19 -3.45 4.00
N GLU A 21 -14.27 -2.12 4.07
CA GLU A 21 -15.29 -1.33 3.41
C GLU A 21 -15.13 -1.33 1.88
N ARG A 22 -16.25 -1.14 1.17
CA ARG A 22 -16.21 -0.98 -0.28
C ARG A 22 -15.58 0.35 -0.65
N LYS A 23 -14.67 0.30 -1.61
CA LYS A 23 -13.99 1.49 -2.13
C LYS A 23 -15.00 2.47 -2.75
N PRO A 24 -15.00 3.76 -2.36
CA PRO A 24 -15.92 4.74 -2.92
C PRO A 24 -15.56 5.13 -4.37
N ASN A 25 -16.56 5.58 -5.12
CA ASN A 25 -16.49 5.79 -6.58
C ASN A 25 -15.39 6.75 -7.06
N TRP A 26 -14.95 7.68 -6.20
CA TRP A 26 -13.88 8.64 -6.55
C TRP A 26 -12.48 8.03 -6.48
N ILE A 27 -12.27 6.93 -5.74
CA ILE A 27 -10.97 6.27 -5.64
C ILE A 27 -10.85 5.22 -6.74
N LYS A 28 -10.30 5.63 -7.89
CA LYS A 28 -10.09 4.77 -9.07
C LYS A 28 -8.66 4.88 -9.60
N THR A 29 -8.12 3.77 -10.08
CA THR A 29 -6.82 3.76 -10.77
C THR A 29 -6.97 4.47 -12.12
N ARG A 30 -6.15 5.50 -12.36
CA ARG A 30 -6.17 6.26 -13.62
C ARG A 30 -5.09 5.81 -14.61
N ALA A 31 -3.96 5.33 -14.10
CA ALA A 31 -2.81 4.95 -14.92
C ALA A 31 -2.91 3.49 -15.39
N LYS A 32 -2.44 3.23 -16.61
CA LYS A 32 -2.12 1.89 -17.10
C LYS A 32 -0.60 1.75 -17.10
N MET A 33 -0.11 0.57 -16.72
CA MET A 33 1.32 0.30 -16.73
C MET A 33 1.77 0.04 -18.17
N GLY A 34 2.58 0.95 -18.70
CA GLY A 34 3.15 0.88 -20.04
C GLY A 34 4.61 0.42 -20.04
N PRO A 35 5.22 0.31 -21.24
CA PRO A 35 6.64 0.03 -21.37
C PRO A 35 7.50 1.04 -20.61
N GLU A 36 7.10 2.30 -20.55
CA GLU A 36 7.82 3.38 -19.87
C GLU A 36 7.93 3.15 -18.35
N TYR A 37 6.85 2.65 -17.73
CA TYR A 37 6.86 2.27 -16.31
C TYR A 37 7.83 1.09 -16.06
N SER A 38 7.85 0.14 -16.99
CA SER A 38 8.68 -1.06 -16.87
C SER A 38 10.17 -0.73 -17.00
N GLU A 39 10.52 0.16 -17.92
CA GLU A 39 11.88 0.68 -18.10
C GLU A 39 12.37 1.42 -16.86
N LEU A 40 11.58 2.38 -16.34
CA LEU A 40 11.92 3.13 -15.12
C LEU A 40 12.12 2.19 -13.92
N LYS A 41 11.21 1.23 -13.73
CA LYS A 41 11.32 0.24 -12.66
C LYS A 41 12.59 -0.62 -12.81
N GLY A 42 12.98 -0.93 -14.04
CA GLY A 42 14.21 -1.65 -14.34
C GLY A 42 15.48 -0.84 -14.06
N LEU A 43 15.44 0.49 -14.17
CA LEU A 43 16.55 1.36 -13.79
C LEU A 43 16.69 1.43 -12.27
N VAL A 44 15.60 1.73 -11.54
CA VAL A 44 15.62 1.82 -10.06
C VAL A 44 16.08 0.52 -9.40
N LYS A 45 15.77 -0.65 -9.97
CA LYS A 45 16.20 -1.95 -9.42
C LYS A 45 17.70 -2.21 -9.60
N ARG A 46 18.34 -1.56 -10.58
CA ARG A 46 19.77 -1.73 -10.86
C ARG A 46 20.65 -0.87 -9.95
N GLU A 47 20.10 0.22 -9.41
CA GLU A 47 20.68 1.02 -8.33
C GLU A 47 20.43 0.39 -6.96
#